data_AF-A0A6B7PJQ2-F1
#
_entry.id   AF-A0A6B7PJQ2-F1
#
_cell.length_a   1.000
_cell.length_b   1.000
_cell.length_c   1.000
_cell.angle_alpha   90.00
_cell.angle_beta   90.00
_cell.angle_gamma   90.00
#
_symmetry.space_group_name_H-M   'P 1'
#
loop_
_entity.id
_entity.type
_entity.pdbx_description
1 polymer ?
#
loop_
_entity_poly.entity_id
_entity_poly.type
_entity_poly.pdbx_seq_one_letter_code
_entity_poly.pdbx_strand_id
1 'polypeptide(L)'
;HHMMTVGLETDTRAYFSAITMMIAIPTGTKIFNWLSTYMGNPFSTISLDTWYALSFIFLFTLGGTTGVVLGNTAVDVALHDTY
;
A
#
# COMPACT_ATOMS: atom_id res chain seq x y z
N HIS A 1 1.70 8.21 10.87
CA HIS A 1 2.81 8.78 10.06
C HIS A 1 2.48 10.15 9.47
N HIS A 2 1.31 10.76 9.71
CA HIS A 2 1.01 12.12 9.20
C HIS A 2 1.72 13.26 9.93
N MET A 3 2.57 12.96 10.90
CA MET A 3 3.20 13.92 11.81
C MET A 3 4.73 13.77 11.85
N MET A 4 5.35 13.19 10.82
CA MET A 4 6.82 12.93 10.88
C MET A 4 7.66 14.21 10.75
N THR A 5 7.04 15.31 10.31
CA THR A 5 7.65 16.63 10.10
C THR A 5 7.44 17.60 11.27
N VAL A 6 6.66 17.24 12.30
CA VAL A 6 6.34 18.14 13.44
C VAL A 6 7.43 18.23 14.51
N GLY A 7 8.60 17.59 14.29
CA GLY A 7 9.74 17.64 15.23
C GLY A 7 9.76 16.52 16.29
N LEU A 8 9.23 15.34 15.98
CA LEU A 8 9.32 14.17 16.85
C LEU A 8 10.75 13.64 17.00
N GLU A 9 11.03 13.00 18.13
CA GLU A 9 12.28 12.27 18.38
C GLU A 9 12.54 11.18 17.31
N THR A 10 13.81 10.91 17.06
CA THR A 10 14.26 9.93 16.05
C THR A 10 13.69 8.54 16.28
N ASP A 11 13.62 8.11 17.53
CA ASP A 11 13.20 6.76 17.90
C ASP A 11 11.69 6.58 17.69
N THR A 12 10.91 7.62 18.01
CA THR A 12 9.47 7.65 17.78
C THR A 12 9.17 7.60 16.28
N ARG A 13 9.92 8.37 15.48
CA ARG A 13 9.84 8.32 14.01
C ARG A 13 10.20 6.95 13.45
N ALA A 14 11.32 6.37 13.87
CA ALA A 14 11.75 5.06 13.42
C ALA A 14 10.72 3.97 13.76
N TYR A 15 10.19 3.99 14.98
CA TYR A 15 9.11 3.09 15.41
C TYR A 15 7.88 3.19 14.51
N PHE A 16 7.33 4.39 14.33
CA PHE A 16 6.13 4.56 13.49
C PHE A 16 6.40 4.28 12.00
N SER A 17 7.62 4.48 11.53
CA SER A 17 8.02 4.08 10.18
C SER A 17 7.93 2.57 10.00
N ALA A 18 8.55 1.81 10.90
CA ALA A 18 8.55 0.35 10.86
C ALA A 18 7.13 -0.22 10.93
N ILE A 19 6.31 0.27 11.86
CA ILE A 19 4.92 -0.18 12.01
C ILE A 19 4.09 0.15 10.77
N THR A 20 4.23 1.36 10.21
CA THR A 20 3.49 1.75 9.00
C THR A 20 3.85 0.86 7.81
N MET A 21 5.14 0.59 7.59
CA MET A 21 5.58 -0.29 6.51
C MET A 21 5.16 -1.76 6.73
N MET A 22 5.10 -2.23 7.98
CA MET A 22 4.68 -3.60 8.30
C MET A 22 3.22 -3.88 7.90
N ILE A 23 2.35 -2.87 7.84
CA ILE A 23 0.96 -3.00 7.37
C ILE A 23 0.89 -3.45 5.90
N ALA A 24 1.95 -3.22 5.12
CA ALA A 24 2.04 -3.69 3.74
C ALA A 24 1.99 -5.23 3.64
N ILE A 25 2.48 -5.95 4.65
CA ILE A 25 2.55 -7.42 4.64
C ILE A 25 1.14 -8.05 4.61
N PRO A 26 0.24 -7.83 5.60
CA PRO A 26 -1.09 -8.43 5.56
C PRO A 26 -1.94 -7.92 4.39
N THR A 27 -1.73 -6.68 3.95
CA THR A 27 -2.40 -6.11 2.77
C THR A 27 -1.95 -6.81 1.49
N GLY A 28 -0.65 -7.02 1.31
CA GLY A 28 -0.08 -7.76 0.19
C GLY A 28 -0.58 -9.19 0.12
N THR A 29 -0.68 -9.88 1.26
CA THR A 29 -1.27 -11.24 1.32
C THR A 29 -2.70 -11.27 0.78
N LYS A 30 -3.53 -10.27 1.11
CA LYS A 30 -4.91 -10.18 0.55
C LYS A 30 -4.90 -9.99 -0.96
N ILE A 31 -4.03 -9.12 -1.48
CA ILE A 31 -3.89 -8.88 -2.93
C ILE A 31 -3.49 -10.17 -3.65
N PHE A 32 -2.48 -10.89 -3.15
CA PHE A 32 -2.06 -12.16 -3.74
C PHE A 32 -3.14 -13.25 -3.67
N ASN A 33 -3.92 -13.29 -2.59
CA ASN A 33 -5.05 -14.21 -2.48
C ASN A 33 -6.11 -13.92 -3.55
N TRP A 34 -6.47 -12.65 -3.77
CA TRP A 34 -7.43 -12.28 -4.83
C TRP A 34 -6.92 -12.62 -6.23
N LEU A 35 -5.65 -12.35 -6.53
CA LEU A 35 -5.02 -12.74 -7.80
C LEU A 35 -5.01 -14.25 -7.98
N SER A 36 -4.68 -15.01 -6.94
CA SER A 36 -4.66 -16.48 -6.97
C SER A 36 -6.05 -17.04 -7.22
N THR A 37 -7.10 -16.46 -6.62
CA THR A 37 -8.49 -16.85 -6.88
C THR A 37 -8.88 -16.60 -8.34
N TYR A 38 -8.46 -15.49 -8.93
CA TYR A 38 -8.74 -15.18 -10.33
C TYR A 38 -7.99 -16.12 -11.28
N MET A 39 -6.68 -16.31 -11.08
CA MET A 39 -5.82 -17.15 -11.92
C MET A 39 -6.15 -18.65 -11.82
N GLY A 40 -6.64 -19.10 -10.65
CA GLY A 40 -7.04 -20.47 -10.41
C GLY A 40 -8.40 -20.86 -11.03
N ASN A 41 -9.12 -19.92 -11.64
CA ASN A 41 -10.42 -20.18 -12.26
C ASN A 41 -10.30 -20.28 -13.80
N PRO A 42 -10.37 -21.50 -14.38
CA PRO A 42 -10.24 -21.71 -15.83
C PRO A 42 -11.44 -21.21 -16.65
N PHE A 43 -12.56 -20.86 -15.99
CA PHE A 43 -13.77 -20.31 -16.63
C PHE A 43 -14.03 -18.87 -16.20
N SER A 44 -12.98 -18.11 -15.84
CA SER A 44 -13.14 -16.70 -15.52
C SER A 44 -13.74 -15.97 -16.73
N THR A 45 -15.00 -15.57 -16.59
CA THR A 45 -15.69 -14.77 -17.60
C THR A 45 -15.27 -13.32 -17.40
N ILE A 46 -14.91 -12.66 -18.49
CA ILE A 46 -14.65 -11.23 -18.47
C ILE A 46 -16.01 -10.53 -18.44
N SER A 47 -16.45 -10.16 -17.23
CA SER A 47 -17.59 -9.27 -16.99
C SER A 47 -17.13 -7.87 -16.62
N LEU A 48 -18.05 -6.89 -16.64
CA LEU A 48 -17.76 -5.53 -16.20
C LEU A 48 -17.27 -5.48 -14.74
N ASP A 49 -17.84 -6.33 -13.88
CA ASP A 49 -17.47 -6.42 -12.47
C ASP A 49 -16.05 -6.96 -12.29
N THR A 50 -15.66 -7.96 -13.10
CA THR A 50 -14.29 -8.48 -13.10
C THR A 50 -13.29 -7.42 -13.55
N TRP A 51 -13.63 -6.58 -14.54
CA TRP A 51 -12.79 -5.44 -14.94
C TRP A 51 -12.62 -4.41 -13.82
N TYR A 52 -13.69 -4.08 -13.10
CA TYR A 52 -13.59 -3.19 -11.94
C TYR A 52 -12.75 -3.80 -10.82
N ALA A 53 -12.91 -5.09 -10.53
CA ALA A 53 -12.12 -5.78 -9.52
C ALA A 53 -10.62 -5.81 -9.87
N LEU A 54 -10.26 -6.11 -11.13
CA LEU A 54 -8.88 -6.09 -11.59
C LEU A 54 -8.29 -4.67 -11.60
N SER A 55 -9.07 -3.68 -12.04
CA SER A 55 -8.67 -2.26 -12.00
C SER A 55 -8.48 -1.76 -10.58
N PHE A 56 -9.34 -2.19 -9.65
CA PHE A 56 -9.19 -1.93 -8.22
C PHE A 56 -7.89 -2.53 -7.70
N ILE A 57 -7.62 -3.82 -7.95
CA ILE A 57 -6.38 -4.48 -7.51
C ILE A 57 -5.16 -3.71 -8.04
N PHE A 58 -5.18 -3.32 -9.32
CA PHE A 58 -4.09 -2.58 -9.94
C PHE A 58 -3.87 -1.20 -9.29
N LEU A 59 -4.89 -0.35 -9.28
CA LEU A 59 -4.79 1.03 -8.74
C LEU A 59 -4.50 1.03 -7.24
N PHE A 60 -5.13 0.12 -6.49
CA PHE A 60 -4.88 -0.05 -5.06
C PHE A 60 -3.46 -0.50 -4.78
N THR A 61 -2.88 -1.38 -5.61
CA THR A 61 -1.47 -1.79 -5.48
C THR A 61 -0.55 -0.61 -5.78
N LEU A 62 -0.81 0.15 -6.84
CA LEU A 62 0.00 1.32 -7.19
C LEU A 62 -0.01 2.37 -6.06
N GLY A 63 -1.18 2.76 -5.58
CA GLY A 63 -1.31 3.67 -4.43
C GLY A 63 -0.77 3.09 -3.12
N GLY A 64 -0.89 1.78 -2.92
CA GLY A 64 -0.31 1.08 -1.77
C GLY A 64 1.22 1.15 -1.78
N THR A 65 1.85 0.92 -2.93
CA THR A 65 3.32 0.98 -3.05
C THR A 65 3.87 2.37 -2.80
N THR A 66 3.23 3.43 -3.29
CA THR A 66 3.62 4.81 -2.98
C THR A 66 3.39 5.13 -1.50
N GLY A 67 2.30 4.64 -0.90
CA GLY A 67 2.05 4.75 0.54
C GLY A 67 3.11 4.08 1.42
N VAL A 68 3.65 2.92 1.00
CA VAL A 68 4.77 2.27 1.71
C VAL A 68 6.03 3.13 1.67
N VAL A 69 6.32 3.74 0.52
CA VAL A 69 7.45 4.68 0.37
C VAL A 69 7.26 5.90 1.28
N LEU A 70 6.06 6.48 1.34
CA LEU A 70 5.73 7.59 2.25
C LEU A 70 5.72 7.19 3.74
N GLY A 71 5.59 5.90 4.04
CA GLY A 71 5.78 5.37 5.40
C GLY A 71 7.21 5.52 5.92
N ASN A 72 8.18 5.80 5.06
CA ASN A 72 9.57 6.05 5.44
C ASN A 72 9.77 7.50 5.90
N THR A 73 10.20 7.70 7.15
CA THR A 73 10.37 9.07 7.68
C THR A 73 11.47 9.89 7.04
N ALA A 74 12.48 9.27 6.42
CA ALA A 74 13.51 10.00 5.69
C ALA A 74 12.97 10.52 4.35
N VAL A 75 12.07 9.75 3.72
CA VAL A 75 11.42 10.14 2.46
C VAL A 75 10.30 11.14 2.71
N ASP A 76 9.51 10.94 3.77
CA ASP A 76 8.40 11.84 4.14
C ASP A 76 8.89 13.27 4.37
N VAL A 77 10.10 13.49 4.89
CA VAL A 77 10.67 14.85 5.03
C VAL A 77 10.73 15.62 3.70
N ALA A 78 10.97 14.94 2.57
CA ALA A 78 11.06 15.58 1.26
C ALA A 78 9.70 15.67 0.54
N LEU A 79 8.74 14.80 0.87
CA LEU A 79 7.46 14.66 0.16
C LEU A 79 6.25 15.12 0.99
N HIS A 80 6.44 15.54 2.23
CA HIS A 80 5.36 16.02 3.06
C HIS A 80 4.70 17.26 2.45
N ASP A 81 3.37 17.30 2.47
CA ASP A 81 2.56 18.38 1.87
C ASP A 81 2.85 18.67 0.37
N THR A 82 3.43 17.70 -0.35
CA THR A 82 3.50 17.73 -1.81
C THR A 82 2.29 17.03 -2.43
N TYR A 83 2.14 17.15 -3.76
CA TYR A 83 1.11 16.43 -4.53
C TYR A 83 1.36 14.92 -4.60
#